data_AF-A0A5B0S423-F1
#
_entry.id   AF-A0A5B0S423-F1
#
_cell.length_a   1.000
_cell.length_b   1.000
_cell.length_c   1.000
_cell.angle_alpha   90.00
_cell.angle_beta   90.00
_cell.angle_gamma   90.00
#
_symmetry.space_group_name_H-M   'P 1'
#
loop_
_entity.id
_entity.type
_entity.pdbx_description
1 polymer ?
#
loop_
_entity_poly.entity_id
_entity_poly.type
_entity_poly.pdbx_seq_one_letter_code
_entity_poly.pdbx_strand_id
1 'polypeptide(L)'
;MFLESRRKAGSFPDQVSKFESLFNGQEIGPSYFRSHHPKLPIATFSLEKGATYQHLRIVREYGGGALHRRQLVPKLKILLKSVDYLNYLALDRMQMIQSDQYPQVKTGLLDWILNLIKKPEVGIPMIGTFKFKDATAPWFDEAYQNSKLFGELQVELLYYFSRVASNENLKYTSEFLLAAWYHGNFPKMCESIFKMVDILQT
;
A
#
# COMPACT_ATOMS: atom_id res chain seq x y z
N MET A 1 5.57 -2.27 22.54
CA MET A 1 4.27 -1.58 22.70
C MET A 1 3.29 -1.69 21.51
N PHE A 2 3.68 -1.61 20.21
CA PHE A 2 2.78 -1.99 19.08
C PHE A 2 2.75 -3.51 18.80
N LEU A 3 3.87 -4.19 19.03
CA LEU A 3 4.03 -5.64 18.82
C LEU A 3 3.51 -6.50 19.98
N GLU A 4 3.12 -5.90 21.10
CA GLU A 4 2.75 -6.57 22.36
C GLU A 4 1.23 -6.63 22.61
N SER A 5 0.43 -6.16 21.66
CA SER A 5 -1.03 -6.22 21.76
C SER A 5 -1.51 -7.67 21.90
N ARG A 6 -2.19 -7.96 23.03
CA ARG A 6 -2.77 -9.27 23.39
C ARG A 6 -3.98 -9.66 22.55
N ARG A 7 -4.48 -8.77 21.68
CA ARG A 7 -5.55 -9.13 20.74
C ARG A 7 -4.96 -10.16 19.78
N LYS A 8 -5.51 -11.39 19.75
CA LYS A 8 -5.18 -12.39 18.73
C LYS A 8 -5.26 -11.65 17.40
N ALA A 9 -4.13 -11.52 16.71
CA ALA A 9 -4.09 -10.85 15.42
C ALA A 9 -5.19 -11.47 14.58
N GLY A 10 -6.10 -10.65 14.06
CA GLY A 10 -7.05 -11.15 13.06
C GLY A 10 -6.22 -11.82 11.97
N SER A 11 -6.58 -13.05 11.61
CA SER A 11 -6.00 -13.64 10.41
C SER A 11 -6.54 -12.84 9.23
N PHE A 12 -5.68 -12.45 8.30
CA PHE A 12 -6.05 -11.76 7.06
C PHE A 12 -5.80 -12.65 5.84
N PRO A 13 -6.29 -13.92 5.83
CA PRO A 13 -5.90 -14.89 4.82
C PRO A 13 -6.33 -14.46 3.42
N ASP A 14 -7.50 -13.84 3.31
CA ASP A 14 -8.05 -13.38 2.03
C ASP A 14 -7.22 -12.24 1.46
N GLN A 15 -6.89 -11.24 2.28
CA GLN A 15 -6.07 -10.11 1.84
C GLN A 15 -4.65 -10.55 1.47
N VAL A 16 -4.07 -11.44 2.27
CA VAL A 16 -2.74 -12.00 1.98
C VAL A 16 -2.76 -12.80 0.68
N SER A 17 -3.76 -13.66 0.48
CA SER A 17 -3.92 -14.44 -0.75
C SER A 17 -4.10 -13.54 -1.98
N LYS A 18 -4.96 -12.51 -1.88
CA LYS A 18 -5.15 -11.48 -2.93
C LYS A 18 -3.86 -10.71 -3.25
N PHE A 19 -2.98 -10.51 -2.27
CA PHE A 19 -1.69 -9.85 -2.49
C PHE A 19 -0.65 -10.80 -3.10
N GLU A 20 -0.62 -12.06 -2.66
CA GLU A 20 0.28 -13.08 -3.19
C GLU A 20 -0.03 -13.42 -4.65
N SER A 21 -1.28 -13.34 -5.06
CA SER A 21 -1.68 -13.55 -6.45
C SER A 21 -1.13 -12.48 -7.41
N LEU A 22 -0.78 -11.28 -6.91
CA LEU A 22 -0.20 -10.19 -7.74
C LEU A 22 1.15 -10.56 -8.37
N PHE A 23 1.84 -11.56 -7.80
CA PHE A 23 3.11 -12.04 -8.31
C PHE A 23 2.94 -13.01 -9.48
N ASN A 24 1.72 -13.50 -9.76
CA ASN A 24 1.41 -14.48 -10.81
C ASN A 24 2.31 -15.73 -10.77
N GLY A 25 2.80 -16.12 -9.60
CA GLY A 25 3.76 -17.22 -9.44
C GLY A 25 5.16 -16.96 -10.03
N GLN A 26 5.42 -15.76 -10.56
CA GLN A 26 6.68 -15.40 -11.19
C GLN A 26 7.53 -14.52 -10.27
N GLU A 27 8.66 -15.09 -9.85
CA GLU A 27 9.75 -14.32 -9.24
C GLU A 27 10.64 -13.75 -10.35
N ILE A 28 10.98 -12.46 -10.23
CA ILE A 28 11.84 -11.80 -11.20
C ILE A 28 13.29 -12.25 -10.98
N GLY A 29 13.88 -12.81 -12.03
CA GLY A 29 15.26 -13.27 -12.03
C GLY A 29 16.26 -12.16 -12.39
N PRO A 30 17.56 -12.37 -12.13
CA PRO A 30 18.61 -11.41 -12.46
C PRO A 30 18.76 -11.10 -13.96
N SER A 31 18.32 -12.01 -14.83
CA SER A 31 18.42 -11.92 -16.29
C SER A 31 17.39 -10.98 -16.94
N TYR A 32 16.40 -10.50 -16.19
CA TYR A 32 15.38 -9.61 -16.72
C TYR A 32 15.98 -8.24 -17.06
N PHE A 33 15.59 -7.69 -18.20
CA PHE A 33 15.82 -6.28 -18.50
C PHE A 33 15.03 -5.45 -17.49
N ARG A 34 15.66 -4.40 -16.96
CA ARG A 34 15.06 -3.57 -15.91
C ARG A 34 15.21 -2.10 -16.21
N SER A 35 14.15 -1.35 -15.94
CA SER A 35 14.18 0.11 -15.87
C SER A 35 13.80 0.52 -14.46
N HIS A 36 14.61 1.36 -13.83
CA HIS A 36 14.32 1.87 -12.49
C HIS A 36 13.64 3.23 -12.59
N HIS A 37 12.66 3.47 -11.73
CA HIS A 37 12.14 4.82 -11.55
C HIS A 37 13.25 5.72 -10.96
N PRO A 38 13.42 6.96 -11.45
CA PRO A 38 14.52 7.84 -11.02
C PRO A 38 14.48 8.32 -9.56
N LYS A 39 13.44 8.00 -8.78
CA LYS A 39 13.17 8.62 -7.47
C LYS A 39 12.43 7.69 -6.51
N LEU A 40 11.58 6.82 -7.05
CA LEU A 40 10.76 5.89 -6.29
C LEU A 40 11.38 4.49 -6.30
N PRO A 41 11.22 3.68 -5.25
CA PRO A 41 11.75 2.33 -5.17
C PRO A 41 10.85 1.34 -5.92
N ILE A 42 10.69 1.56 -7.23
CA ILE A 42 9.94 0.71 -8.16
C ILE A 42 10.71 0.58 -9.48
N ALA A 43 10.53 -0.56 -10.15
CA ALA A 43 11.12 -0.81 -11.46
C ALA A 43 10.17 -1.63 -12.35
N THR A 44 10.34 -1.48 -13.67
CA THR A 44 9.75 -2.40 -14.65
C THR A 44 10.76 -3.49 -14.98
N PHE A 45 10.26 -4.69 -15.26
CA PHE A 45 11.05 -5.86 -15.62
C PHE A 45 10.46 -6.55 -16.85
N SER A 46 11.29 -6.91 -17.82
CA SER A 46 10.88 -7.69 -19.00
C SER A 46 11.85 -8.84 -19.29
N LEU A 47 11.32 -9.92 -19.86
CA LEU A 47 12.11 -11.07 -20.32
C LEU A 47 12.93 -10.72 -21.57
N GLU A 48 12.36 -9.90 -22.44
CA GLU A 48 12.96 -9.51 -23.71
C GLU A 48 13.13 -7.99 -23.76
N LYS A 49 14.20 -7.54 -24.41
CA LYS A 49 14.40 -6.13 -24.72
C LYS A 49 13.36 -5.71 -25.75
N GLY A 50 12.62 -4.65 -25.49
CA GLY A 50 11.57 -4.20 -26.40
C GLY A 50 10.16 -4.69 -26.05
N ALA A 51 10.00 -5.52 -25.01
CA ALA A 51 8.69 -6.05 -24.65
C ALA A 51 7.74 -4.95 -24.14
N THR A 52 6.52 -4.93 -24.67
CA THR A 52 5.43 -4.03 -24.23
C THR A 52 4.77 -4.52 -22.94
N TYR A 53 4.75 -5.84 -22.71
CA TYR A 53 4.33 -6.42 -21.44
C TYR A 53 5.52 -6.44 -20.47
N GLN A 54 5.40 -5.68 -19.38
CA GLN A 54 6.43 -5.59 -18.36
C GLN A 54 5.84 -5.80 -16.97
N HIS A 55 6.62 -6.36 -16.07
CA HIS A 55 6.26 -6.54 -14.68
C HIS A 55 6.66 -5.30 -13.88
N LEU A 56 5.70 -4.73 -13.14
CA LEU A 56 5.99 -3.71 -12.12
C LEU A 56 6.32 -4.42 -10.81
N ARG A 57 7.44 -4.04 -10.19
CA ARG A 57 7.84 -4.56 -8.88
C ARG A 57 8.44 -3.45 -8.03
N ILE A 58 8.10 -3.49 -6.75
CA ILE A 58 8.79 -2.74 -5.70
C ILE A 58 10.22 -3.28 -5.60
N VAL A 59 11.20 -2.39 -5.55
CA VAL A 59 12.62 -2.73 -5.36
C VAL A 59 13.10 -2.29 -3.99
N ARG A 60 14.27 -2.78 -3.59
CA ARG A 60 14.96 -2.20 -2.42
C ARG A 60 15.28 -0.73 -2.68
N GLU A 61 15.25 0.07 -1.62
CA GLU A 61 15.72 1.45 -1.66
C GLU A 61 17.18 1.50 -2.18
N TYR A 62 17.54 2.56 -2.90
CA TYR A 62 18.86 2.76 -3.54
C TYR A 62 19.18 1.82 -4.73
N GLY A 63 18.18 1.47 -5.53
CA GLY A 63 18.39 0.79 -6.81
C GLY A 63 18.72 -0.70 -6.72
N GLY A 64 18.37 -1.34 -5.59
CA GLY A 64 18.58 -2.78 -5.42
C GLY A 64 17.61 -3.64 -6.24
N GLY A 65 17.71 -4.97 -6.07
CA GLY A 65 16.84 -5.93 -6.77
C GLY A 65 15.36 -5.84 -6.37
N ALA A 66 14.51 -6.45 -7.20
CA ALA A 66 13.08 -6.62 -6.91
C ALA A 66 12.87 -7.31 -5.57
N LEU A 67 11.92 -6.81 -4.79
CA LEU A 67 11.51 -7.47 -3.56
C LEU A 67 10.59 -8.65 -3.87
N HIS A 68 10.98 -9.82 -3.36
CA HIS A 68 10.26 -11.07 -3.57
C HIS A 68 9.02 -11.15 -2.69
N ARG A 69 8.08 -12.04 -3.06
CA ARG A 69 6.87 -12.32 -2.27
C ARG A 69 7.19 -12.60 -0.80
N ARG A 70 8.21 -13.42 -0.55
CA ARG A 70 8.69 -13.81 0.80
C ARG A 70 9.13 -12.63 1.67
N GLN A 71 9.47 -11.49 1.07
CA GLN A 71 9.90 -10.28 1.77
C GLN A 71 8.75 -9.30 1.97
N LEU A 72 7.83 -9.21 1.01
CA LEU A 72 6.72 -8.26 1.02
C LEU A 72 5.54 -8.76 1.86
N VAL A 73 5.23 -10.06 1.82
CA VAL A 73 4.09 -10.64 2.57
C VAL A 73 4.20 -10.41 4.09
N PRO A 74 5.35 -10.63 4.74
CA PRO A 74 5.49 -10.33 6.17
C PRO A 74 5.25 -8.85 6.50
N LYS A 75 5.79 -7.94 5.67
CA LYS A 75 5.58 -6.49 5.83
C LYS A 75 4.10 -6.13 5.70
N LEU A 76 3.41 -6.67 4.69
CA LEU A 76 1.97 -6.45 4.52
C LEU A 76 1.19 -6.92 5.75
N LYS A 77 1.47 -8.14 6.26
CA LYS A 77 0.78 -8.67 7.44
C LYS A 77 0.93 -7.75 8.66
N ILE A 78 2.14 -7.23 8.88
CA ILE A 78 2.43 -6.31 9.98
C ILE A 78 1.68 -4.99 9.78
N LEU A 79 1.67 -4.43 8.57
CA LEU A 79 0.94 -3.21 8.25
C LEU A 79 -0.57 -3.37 8.47
N LEU A 80 -1.19 -4.41 7.89
CA LEU A 80 -2.62 -4.68 8.04
C LEU A 80 -3.00 -4.89 9.51
N LYS A 81 -2.16 -5.57 10.29
CA LYS A 81 -2.35 -5.72 11.74
C LYS A 81 -2.32 -4.37 12.46
N SER A 82 -1.35 -3.51 12.14
CA SER A 82 -1.20 -2.20 12.76
C SER A 82 -2.38 -1.29 12.44
N VAL A 83 -2.79 -1.24 11.17
CA VAL A 83 -3.94 -0.45 10.73
C VAL A 83 -5.24 -0.96 11.34
N ASP A 84 -5.49 -2.28 11.38
CA ASP A 84 -6.67 -2.85 12.04
C ASP A 84 -6.72 -2.51 13.53
N TYR A 85 -5.56 -2.51 14.20
CA TYR A 85 -5.47 -2.11 15.60
C TYR A 85 -5.80 -0.64 15.81
N LEU A 86 -5.21 0.26 15.01
CA LEU A 86 -5.52 1.69 15.07
C LEU A 86 -6.99 1.97 14.74
N ASN A 87 -7.55 1.26 13.75
CA ASN A 87 -8.96 1.36 13.40
C ASN A 87 -9.88 0.98 14.57
N TYR A 88 -9.55 -0.11 15.27
CA TYR A 88 -10.27 -0.50 16.47
C TYR A 88 -10.22 0.57 17.56
N LEU A 89 -9.03 1.12 17.85
CA LEU A 89 -8.88 2.18 18.85
C LEU A 89 -9.66 3.44 18.48
N ALA A 90 -9.68 3.80 17.19
CA ALA A 90 -10.44 4.95 16.70
C ALA A 90 -11.94 4.75 16.93
N LEU A 91 -12.49 3.60 16.53
CA LEU A 91 -13.91 3.28 16.71
C LEU A 91 -14.31 3.16 18.18
N ASP A 92 -13.45 2.59 19.02
CA ASP A 92 -13.65 2.49 20.47
C ASP A 92 -13.79 3.88 21.10
N ARG A 93 -12.84 4.78 20.80
CA ARG A 93 -12.85 6.16 21.29
C ARG A 93 -14.06 6.96 20.82
N MET A 94 -14.54 6.71 19.61
CA MET A 94 -15.72 7.36 19.07
C MET A 94 -17.03 6.77 19.61
N GLN A 95 -16.97 5.74 20.47
CA GLN A 95 -18.13 4.99 20.96
C GLN A 95 -18.96 4.38 19.81
N MET A 96 -18.32 4.11 18.68
CA MET A 96 -18.94 3.62 17.44
C MET A 96 -18.82 2.11 17.27
N ILE A 97 -18.33 1.39 18.28
CA ILE A 97 -18.34 -0.07 18.28
C ILE A 97 -19.78 -0.56 18.52
N GLN A 98 -20.61 -0.48 17.49
CA GLN A 98 -21.65 -1.48 17.32
C GLN A 98 -20.92 -2.73 16.80
N SER A 99 -20.90 -3.80 17.61
CA SER A 99 -20.01 -4.96 17.38
C SER A 99 -20.24 -5.63 16.01
N ASP A 100 -21.43 -5.45 15.45
CA ASP A 100 -21.91 -5.99 14.18
C ASP A 100 -21.32 -5.28 12.94
N GLN A 101 -20.98 -3.99 13.03
CA GLN A 101 -20.45 -3.21 11.89
C GLN A 101 -18.92 -3.28 11.77
N TYR A 102 -18.22 -3.54 12.87
CA TYR A 102 -16.75 -3.58 12.89
C TYR A 102 -16.13 -4.53 11.84
N PRO A 103 -16.63 -5.78 11.63
CA PRO A 103 -16.11 -6.67 10.60
C PRO A 103 -16.18 -6.08 9.17
N GLN A 104 -17.25 -5.34 8.86
CA GLN A 104 -17.45 -4.73 7.55
C GLN A 104 -16.49 -3.56 7.33
N VAL A 105 -16.40 -2.65 8.31
CA VAL A 105 -15.48 -1.50 8.26
C VAL A 105 -14.03 -1.97 8.16
N LYS A 106 -13.67 -2.97 8.97
CA LYS A 106 -12.36 -3.62 8.92
C LYS A 106 -12.08 -4.18 7.53
N THR A 107 -12.98 -4.99 6.98
CA THR A 107 -12.78 -5.63 5.67
C THR A 107 -12.64 -4.58 4.57
N GLY A 108 -13.48 -3.54 4.59
CA GLY A 108 -13.41 -2.43 3.64
C GLY A 108 -12.08 -1.70 3.67
N LEU A 109 -11.59 -1.35 4.86
CA LEU A 109 -10.28 -0.69 5.03
C LEU A 109 -9.13 -1.55 4.50
N LEU A 110 -9.09 -2.83 4.85
CA LEU A 110 -7.98 -3.70 4.45
C LEU A 110 -8.01 -4.01 2.94
N ASP A 111 -9.19 -4.18 2.36
CA ASP A 111 -9.34 -4.35 0.91
C ASP A 111 -9.00 -3.05 0.16
N TRP A 112 -9.32 -1.87 0.73
CA TRP A 112 -8.90 -0.59 0.16
C TRP A 112 -7.37 -0.44 0.13
N ILE A 113 -6.67 -0.78 1.22
CA ILE A 113 -5.20 -0.79 1.24
C ILE A 113 -4.64 -1.66 0.12
N LEU A 114 -5.22 -2.85 -0.11
CA LEU A 114 -4.81 -3.70 -1.21
C LEU A 114 -5.09 -3.08 -2.58
N ASN A 115 -6.21 -2.38 -2.74
CA ASN A 115 -6.56 -1.70 -3.99
C ASN A 115 -5.55 -0.60 -4.32
N LEU A 116 -5.01 0.14 -3.34
CA LEU A 116 -3.91 1.09 -3.57
C LEU A 116 -2.69 0.42 -4.23
N ILE A 117 -2.45 -0.86 -3.95
CA ILE A 117 -1.33 -1.64 -4.50
C ILE A 117 -1.65 -2.18 -5.89
N LYS A 118 -2.81 -2.84 -6.05
CA LYS A 118 -3.11 -3.66 -7.25
C LYS A 118 -3.93 -2.95 -8.32
N LYS A 119 -4.79 -2.01 -7.92
CA LYS A 119 -5.76 -1.36 -8.80
C LYS A 119 -6.09 0.02 -8.22
N PRO A 120 -5.11 0.94 -8.21
CA PRO A 120 -5.33 2.26 -7.67
C PRO A 120 -6.35 3.00 -8.54
N GLU A 121 -7.11 3.91 -7.94
CA GLU A 121 -8.03 4.79 -8.68
C GLU A 121 -7.28 5.78 -9.57
N VAL A 122 -6.09 6.19 -9.14
CA VAL A 122 -5.19 7.09 -9.87
C VAL A 122 -3.85 6.42 -10.08
N GLY A 123 -3.36 6.46 -11.32
CA GLY A 123 -2.03 5.97 -11.68
C GLY A 123 -2.00 4.48 -12.01
N ILE A 124 -0.83 3.85 -11.79
CA ILE A 124 -0.54 2.47 -12.16
C ILE A 124 -0.28 1.59 -10.92
N PRO A 125 -0.48 0.26 -11.00
CA PRO A 125 -0.23 -0.63 -9.86
C PRO A 125 1.24 -0.65 -9.44
N MET A 126 1.49 -0.96 -8.16
CA MET A 126 2.85 -1.08 -7.62
C MET A 126 3.45 -2.48 -7.83
N ILE A 127 2.58 -3.49 -8.00
CA ILE A 127 2.94 -4.88 -8.28
C ILE A 127 1.95 -5.42 -9.30
N GLY A 128 2.46 -6.00 -10.38
CA GLY A 128 1.64 -6.68 -11.37
C GLY A 128 2.32 -6.77 -12.73
N THR A 129 1.52 -7.02 -13.76
CA THR A 129 1.93 -6.93 -15.16
C THR A 129 1.15 -5.80 -15.81
N PHE A 130 1.85 -4.96 -16.56
CA PHE A 130 1.26 -3.83 -17.26
C PHE A 130 1.70 -3.84 -18.72
N LYS A 131 0.77 -3.52 -19.62
CA LYS A 131 1.06 -3.36 -21.05
C LYS A 131 1.30 -1.89 -21.32
N PHE A 132 2.55 -1.54 -21.59
CA PHE A 132 2.93 -0.20 -22.04
C PHE A 132 2.71 -0.08 -23.56
N LYS A 133 2.53 1.16 -24.03
CA LYS A 133 2.34 1.45 -25.45
C LYS A 133 3.60 1.08 -26.23
N ASP A 134 4.75 1.50 -25.70
CA ASP A 134 6.07 1.24 -26.23
C ASP A 134 6.90 0.43 -25.22
N ALA A 135 8.11 0.04 -25.62
CA ALA A 135 9.05 -0.66 -24.74
C ALA A 135 9.62 0.22 -23.61
N THR A 136 9.31 1.51 -23.62
CA THR A 136 9.80 2.51 -22.68
C THR A 136 9.03 2.39 -21.36
N ALA A 137 9.76 2.46 -20.25
CA ALA A 137 9.13 2.50 -18.93
C ALA A 137 8.30 3.79 -18.77
N PRO A 138 7.19 3.77 -18.02
CA PRO A 138 6.22 4.87 -18.03
C PRO A 138 6.80 6.20 -17.52
N TRP A 139 7.80 6.19 -16.66
CA TRP A 139 8.47 7.42 -16.19
C TRP A 139 9.48 8.02 -17.18
N PHE A 140 9.71 7.37 -18.32
CA PHE A 140 10.54 7.88 -19.41
C PHE A 140 9.76 8.04 -20.72
N ASP A 141 8.46 7.73 -20.71
CA ASP A 141 7.59 7.80 -21.89
C ASP A 141 6.84 9.14 -21.87
N GLU A 142 6.97 9.90 -22.96
CA GLU A 142 6.35 11.22 -23.14
C GLU A 142 4.82 11.17 -23.00
N ALA A 143 4.20 10.04 -23.34
CA ALA A 143 2.75 9.85 -23.17
C ALA A 143 2.30 9.97 -21.70
N TYR A 144 3.22 9.74 -20.75
CA TYR A 144 2.96 9.80 -19.32
C TYR A 144 3.57 11.03 -18.63
N GLN A 145 4.24 11.93 -19.36
CA GLN A 145 4.96 13.07 -18.77
C GLN A 145 4.07 13.97 -17.90
N ASN A 146 2.79 14.12 -18.27
CA ASN A 146 1.81 14.91 -17.53
C ASN A 146 0.87 14.05 -16.66
N SER A 147 1.13 12.75 -16.54
CA SER A 147 0.30 11.82 -15.79
C SER A 147 0.83 11.60 -14.37
N LYS A 148 -0.06 11.61 -13.37
CA LYS A 148 0.28 11.16 -12.01
C LYS A 148 0.37 9.63 -12.00
N LEU A 149 1.58 9.09 -12.16
CA LEU A 149 1.81 7.64 -12.18
C LEU A 149 1.56 6.97 -10.83
N PHE A 150 1.82 7.67 -9.73
CA PHE A 150 1.62 7.17 -8.38
C PHE A 150 0.99 8.22 -7.47
N GLY A 151 -0.05 7.82 -6.74
CA GLY A 151 -0.67 8.60 -5.67
C GLY A 151 0.24 8.76 -4.44
N GLU A 152 -0.02 9.73 -3.58
CA GLU A 152 0.78 9.96 -2.36
C GLU A 152 0.78 8.75 -1.41
N LEU A 153 -0.38 8.10 -1.24
CA LEU A 153 -0.49 6.87 -0.46
C LEU A 153 0.30 5.72 -1.09
N GLN A 154 0.39 5.66 -2.43
CA GLN A 154 1.22 4.67 -3.10
C GLN A 154 2.70 4.95 -2.88
N VAL A 155 3.12 6.22 -2.99
CA VAL A 155 4.50 6.64 -2.71
C VAL A 155 4.91 6.25 -1.29
N GLU A 156 4.05 6.51 -0.30
CA GLU A 156 4.31 6.10 1.07
C GLU A 156 4.43 4.57 1.22
N LEU A 157 3.52 3.81 0.60
CA LEU A 157 3.59 2.35 0.59
C LEU A 157 4.86 1.83 -0.09
N LEU A 158 5.32 2.45 -1.18
CA LEU A 158 6.57 2.11 -1.85
C LEU A 158 7.76 2.25 -0.89
N TYR A 159 7.82 3.35 -0.12
CA TYR A 159 8.88 3.52 0.88
C TYR A 159 8.76 2.54 2.04
N TYR A 160 7.55 2.32 2.56
CA TYR A 160 7.31 1.33 3.62
C TYR A 160 7.79 -0.08 3.23
N PHE A 161 7.47 -0.52 2.01
CA PHE A 161 7.83 -1.84 1.54
C PHE A 161 9.32 -1.96 1.22
N SER A 162 9.93 -0.92 0.65
CA SER A 162 11.33 -0.92 0.19
C SER A 162 12.37 -0.80 1.31
N ARG A 163 12.04 -0.13 2.41
CA ARG A 163 12.94 0.16 3.53
C ARG A 163 13.09 -1.00 4.50
N VAL A 164 14.12 -0.94 5.33
CA VAL A 164 14.21 -1.80 6.52
C VAL A 164 13.02 -1.50 7.45
N ALA A 165 12.41 -2.54 8.01
CA ALA A 165 11.27 -2.36 8.89
C ALA A 165 11.69 -1.62 10.17
N SER A 166 10.98 -0.54 10.49
CA SER A 166 11.12 0.19 11.76
C SER A 166 9.73 0.45 12.35
N ASN A 167 9.68 0.59 13.68
CA ASN A 167 8.42 0.92 14.36
C ASN A 167 7.92 2.31 13.96
N GLU A 168 8.82 3.24 13.70
CA GLU A 168 8.49 4.60 13.26
C GLU A 168 7.82 4.59 11.88
N ASN A 169 8.42 3.93 10.89
CA ASN A 169 7.83 3.81 9.55
C ASN A 169 6.49 3.08 9.63
N LEU A 170 6.40 1.98 10.38
CA LEU A 170 5.14 1.26 10.56
C LEU A 170 4.05 2.15 11.17
N LYS A 171 4.36 2.90 12.22
CA LYS A 171 3.42 3.80 12.87
C LYS A 171 2.96 4.88 11.89
N TYR A 172 3.89 5.61 11.28
CA TYR A 172 3.58 6.69 10.35
C TYR A 172 2.73 6.21 9.17
N THR A 173 3.15 5.15 8.47
CA THR A 173 2.39 4.61 7.34
C THR A 173 1.01 4.15 7.78
N SER A 174 0.88 3.53 8.97
CA SER A 174 -0.42 3.06 9.47
C SER A 174 -1.38 4.22 9.79
N GLU A 175 -0.87 5.28 10.44
CA GLU A 175 -1.64 6.48 10.78
C GLU A 175 -2.07 7.22 9.51
N PHE A 176 -1.16 7.37 8.53
CA PHE A 176 -1.46 8.04 7.27
C PHE A 176 -2.54 7.31 6.45
N LEU A 177 -2.43 5.98 6.31
CA LEU A 177 -3.45 5.17 5.63
C LEU A 177 -4.81 5.26 6.34
N LEU A 178 -4.83 5.17 7.67
CA LEU A 178 -6.07 5.24 8.43
C LEU A 178 -6.75 6.60 8.29
N ALA A 179 -5.98 7.67 8.45
CA ALA A 179 -6.47 9.04 8.30
C ALA A 179 -7.07 9.28 6.90
N ALA A 180 -6.37 8.85 5.85
CA ALA A 180 -6.85 8.97 4.48
C ALA A 180 -8.13 8.15 4.22
N TRP A 181 -8.22 6.94 4.77
CA TRP A 181 -9.43 6.12 4.65
C TRP A 181 -10.64 6.79 5.31
N TYR A 182 -10.48 7.29 6.53
CA TYR A 182 -11.56 7.97 7.25
C TYR A 182 -11.99 9.26 6.56
N HIS A 183 -11.03 10.05 6.08
CA HIS A 183 -11.32 11.26 5.32
C HIS A 183 -12.18 10.98 4.09
N GLY A 184 -11.87 9.92 3.33
CA GLY A 184 -12.61 9.57 2.12
C GLY A 184 -13.96 8.89 2.35
N ASN A 185 -14.11 8.10 3.42
CA ASN A 185 -15.30 7.24 3.61
C ASN A 185 -16.25 7.75 4.69
N PHE A 186 -15.77 8.58 5.61
CA PHE A 186 -16.54 9.12 6.73
C PHE A 186 -16.32 10.64 6.90
N PRO A 187 -16.50 11.46 5.84
CA PRO A 187 -16.16 12.89 5.88
C PRO A 187 -16.91 13.66 6.98
N LYS A 188 -18.19 13.36 7.19
CA LYS A 188 -19.01 13.95 8.28
C LYS A 188 -18.45 13.65 9.67
N MET A 189 -17.80 12.50 9.83
CA MET A 189 -17.19 12.08 11.09
C MET A 189 -15.88 12.82 11.33
N CYS A 190 -15.05 12.98 10.29
CA CYS A 190 -13.86 13.81 10.35
C CYS A 190 -14.20 15.26 10.72
N GLU A 191 -15.23 15.86 10.12
CA GLU A 191 -15.71 17.20 10.48
C GLU A 191 -16.12 17.31 11.95
N SER A 192 -16.77 16.28 12.49
CA SER A 192 -17.19 16.25 13.90
C SER A 192 -16.00 16.15 14.86
N ILE A 193 -14.96 15.39 14.48
CA ILE A 193 -13.71 15.28 15.26
C ILE A 193 -12.95 16.61 15.24
N PHE A 194 -12.82 17.26 14.09
CA PHE A 194 -12.18 18.58 13.99
C PHE A 194 -12.92 19.62 14.84
N LYS A 195 -14.26 19.65 14.77
CA LYS A 195 -15.08 20.54 15.62
C LYS A 195 -14.89 20.27 17.11
N MET A 196 -14.76 19.02 17.54
CA MET A 196 -14.49 18.69 18.94
C MET A 196 -13.09 19.13 19.39
N VAL A 197 -12.10 19.08 18.52
CA VAL A 197 -10.74 19.55 18.82
C VAL A 197 -10.66 21.08 18.88
N ASP A 198 -11.36 21.79 18.00
CA ASP A 198 -11.44 23.25 18.03
C ASP A 198 -12.14 23.78 19.29
N ILE A 199 -13.17 23.07 19.79
CA ILE A 199 -13.85 23.41 21.04
C ILE A 199 -12.94 23.24 22.27
N LEU A 200 -11.95 22.35 22.22
CA LEU A 200 -10.98 22.12 23.30
C LEU A 200 -9.79 23.08 23.29
N GLN A 201 -9.72 24.00 22.31
CA GLN A 201 -8.71 25.06 22.22
C GLN A 201 -9.25 26.46 22.55
N THR A 202 -10.52 26.55 22.96
CA THR A 202 -11.20 27.76 23.49
C THR A 202 -11.57 27.58 24.95
#